data_AF-A0A661KP01-F1
#
_entry.id   AF-A0A661KP01-F1
#
_cell.length_a   1.000
_cell.length_b   1.000
_cell.length_c   1.000
_cell.angle_alpha   90.00
_cell.angle_beta   90.00
_cell.angle_gamma   90.00
#
_symmetry.space_group_name_H-M   'P 1'
#
loop_
_entity.id
_entity.type
_entity.pdbx_description
1 polymer ?
#
loop_
_entity_poly.entity_id
_entity_poly.type
_entity_poly.pdbx_seq_one_letter_code
_entity_poly.pdbx_strand_id
1 'polypeptide(L)'
;VEGIQAAGGYLFQLFQQAVTSKPVEDIKNMIFSPLEDLEKILTSILTPHSPKEPEKAYEEAQNLFMQGNLILAAYAAAKIGIEAATIGQVDVNLAAFDDIPLISTYKRLIEDVSYAEYEPSLLIPLRYYYMQQHTPMIPSASDLIRFVVREVFPLDKLPQAPEEFKKYMRYQGYRDEWSNAYWEAHWELPPLTSLYEAFHRGIISEKELRKYIVWHDYKPSARPGISKSDVDIILELTYRLPTRTEARMMYEMGLISDPEIQEIVKAEGIHPKYQDKFSKFIKEFALRDDLRRIEREARYLFVQGKIDESKYREYLKEARIPSDYHDFFVKLANMEKLRKEKESEQQLREITYSQFAYAFRQNILSESEFLNKLKELGYTDPAAKLILDIERARKYDSLVDKYISKLEDLLESGWIDENDFRSNLSTLGIPDEEIDLRLQIISLERVPKRKKLTLSQITKAYKAGIIDLTTAINKLRDLGYADEDIAILIQLYLAVEAD
;
A
#
# COMPACT_ATOMS: atom_id res chain seq x y z
N VAL A 1 38.58 42.49 61.24
CA VAL A 1 39.95 42.97 61.48
C VAL A 1 40.36 42.75 62.94
N GLU A 2 39.60 43.24 63.91
CA GLU A 2 39.91 43.07 65.36
C GLU A 2 39.91 41.62 65.85
N GLY A 3 39.03 40.75 65.35
CA GLY A 3 39.02 39.31 65.72
C GLY A 3 40.19 38.49 65.16
N ILE A 4 40.78 38.90 64.04
CA ILE A 4 41.95 38.23 63.42
C ILE A 4 43.23 38.66 64.13
N GLN A 5 43.33 39.92 64.57
CA GLN A 5 44.43 40.40 65.41
C GLN A 5 44.43 39.73 66.80
N ALA A 6 43.25 39.48 67.38
CA ALA A 6 43.12 38.76 68.65
C ALA A 6 43.54 37.28 68.54
N ALA A 7 43.17 36.59 67.45
CA ALA A 7 43.59 35.21 67.20
C ALA A 7 45.10 35.09 66.91
N GLY A 8 45.66 36.04 66.14
CA GLY A 8 47.10 36.12 65.87
C GLY A 8 47.92 36.40 67.14
N GLY A 9 47.44 37.27 68.03
CA GLY A 9 48.10 37.57 69.31
C GLY A 9 48.07 36.41 70.30
N TYR A 10 46.98 35.64 70.36
CA TYR A 10 46.86 34.45 71.22
C TYR A 10 47.73 33.29 70.72
N LEU A 11 47.79 33.08 69.39
CA LEU A 11 48.73 32.13 68.77
C LEU A 11 50.18 32.54 69.00
N PHE A 12 50.51 33.83 68.91
CA PHE A 12 51.84 34.36 69.18
C PHE A 12 52.29 34.14 70.63
N GLN A 13 51.41 34.34 71.62
CA GLN A 13 51.71 34.06 73.03
C GLN A 13 51.91 32.57 73.34
N LEU A 14 51.06 31.69 72.77
CA LEU A 14 51.23 30.24 72.88
C LEU A 14 52.54 29.77 72.21
N PHE A 15 52.95 30.43 71.14
CA PHE A 15 54.19 30.12 70.42
C PHE A 15 55.44 30.61 71.19
N GLN A 16 55.39 31.80 71.79
CA GLN A 16 56.49 32.33 72.61
C GLN A 16 56.81 31.41 73.79
N GLN A 17 55.80 30.81 74.42
CA GLN A 17 55.99 29.81 75.49
C GLN A 17 56.56 28.48 74.99
N ALA A 18 56.35 28.13 73.71
CA ALA A 18 56.79 26.86 73.15
C ALA A 18 58.25 26.86 72.68
N VAL A 19 58.81 28.02 72.27
CA VAL A 19 60.11 28.06 71.58
C VAL A 19 61.30 28.37 72.49
N THR A 20 61.09 29.00 73.66
CA THR A 20 62.21 29.41 74.54
C THR A 20 62.90 28.29 75.32
N SER A 21 62.52 27.01 75.17
CA SER A 21 63.14 25.91 75.92
C SER A 21 63.21 24.55 75.20
N LYS A 22 62.97 24.49 73.88
CA LYS A 22 62.87 23.21 73.16
C LYS A 22 64.10 22.89 72.28
N PRO A 23 64.53 21.61 72.22
CA PRO A 23 65.64 21.17 71.38
C PRO A 23 65.37 21.39 69.88
N VAL A 24 66.44 21.50 69.09
CA VAL A 24 66.42 21.76 67.63
C VAL A 24 65.48 20.81 66.85
N GLU A 25 65.29 19.58 67.35
CA GLU A 25 64.37 18.59 66.77
C GLU A 25 62.89 19.02 66.79
N ASP A 26 62.47 19.78 67.80
CA ASP A 26 61.08 20.28 67.91
C ASP A 26 60.81 21.43 66.94
N ILE A 27 61.84 22.23 66.63
CA ILE A 27 61.79 23.31 65.63
C ILE A 27 61.66 22.71 64.22
N LYS A 28 62.39 21.62 63.93
CA LYS A 28 62.30 20.90 62.68
C LYS A 28 60.88 20.36 62.45
N ASN A 29 60.29 19.72 63.46
CA ASN A 29 58.92 19.19 63.38
C ASN A 29 57.86 20.30 63.15
N MET A 30 58.06 21.50 63.72
CA MET A 30 57.18 22.65 63.47
C MET A 30 57.19 23.15 62.01
N ILE A 31 58.28 22.93 61.27
CA ILE A 31 58.39 23.34 59.86
C ILE A 31 57.91 22.23 58.91
N PHE A 32 58.33 20.99 59.16
CA PHE A 32 58.10 19.89 58.20
C PHE A 32 56.71 19.25 58.33
N SER A 33 56.13 19.18 59.53
CA SER A 33 54.81 18.54 59.72
C SER A 33 53.68 19.21 58.91
N PRO A 34 53.55 20.55 58.85
CA PRO A 34 52.54 21.18 58.00
C PRO A 34 52.73 20.88 56.51
N LEU A 35 53.96 20.78 56.02
CA LEU A 35 54.24 20.44 54.62
C LEU A 35 53.89 18.99 54.29
N GLU A 36 54.21 18.05 55.19
CA GLU A 36 53.83 16.64 55.05
C GLU A 36 52.30 16.45 55.07
N ASP A 37 51.60 17.22 55.90
CA ASP A 37 50.13 17.15 55.96
C ASP A 37 49.49 17.75 54.70
N LEU A 38 50.07 18.83 54.15
CA LEU A 38 49.67 19.37 52.85
C LEU A 38 49.91 18.35 51.72
N GLU A 39 51.05 17.68 51.72
CA GLU A 39 51.39 16.64 50.75
C GLU A 39 50.43 15.45 50.82
N LYS A 40 50.04 15.01 52.02
CA LYS A 40 49.04 13.93 52.22
C LYS A 40 47.67 14.33 51.65
N ILE A 41 47.20 15.54 51.95
CA ILE A 41 45.93 16.04 51.45
C ILE A 41 45.97 16.10 49.91
N LEU A 42 47.00 16.70 49.33
CA LEU A 42 47.16 16.78 47.88
C LEU A 42 47.23 15.40 47.24
N THR A 43 48.01 14.47 47.80
CA THR A 43 48.12 13.10 47.30
C THR A 43 46.77 12.40 47.32
N SER A 44 46.00 12.52 48.40
CA SER A 44 44.68 11.88 48.52
C SER A 44 43.67 12.35 47.45
N ILE A 45 43.79 13.60 47.00
CA ILE A 45 42.89 14.20 46.00
C ILE A 45 43.35 13.88 44.57
N LEU A 46 44.67 13.85 44.37
CA LEU A 46 45.32 13.67 43.05
C LEU A 46 45.45 12.20 42.62
N THR A 47 45.21 11.21 43.49
CA THR A 47 45.17 9.79 43.12
C THR A 47 43.75 9.21 43.19
N PRO A 48 42.85 9.51 42.24
CA PRO A 48 41.54 8.90 42.20
C PRO A 48 41.61 7.45 41.66
N HIS A 49 40.99 6.50 42.37
CA HIS A 49 40.84 5.11 41.91
C HIS A 49 39.60 4.88 40.99
N SER A 50 38.77 5.92 40.77
CA SER A 50 37.61 5.93 39.86
C SER A 50 37.21 7.38 39.51
N PRO A 51 36.38 7.62 38.46
CA PRO A 51 35.81 8.96 38.20
C PRO A 51 35.09 9.50 39.45
N LYS A 52 35.30 10.78 39.76
CA LYS A 52 34.80 11.44 40.97
C LYS A 52 33.45 12.10 40.68
N GLU A 53 32.45 11.86 41.54
CA GLU A 53 31.13 12.53 41.45
C GLU A 53 31.26 14.04 41.72
N PRO A 54 30.46 14.92 41.07
CA PRO A 54 30.57 16.38 41.23
C PRO A 54 30.42 16.87 42.66
N GLU A 55 29.48 16.33 43.43
CA GLU A 55 29.24 16.71 44.83
C GLU A 55 30.45 16.35 45.70
N LYS A 56 31.02 15.16 45.50
CA LYS A 56 32.23 14.72 46.18
C LYS A 56 33.44 15.56 45.80
N ALA A 57 33.57 15.92 44.52
CA ALA A 57 34.62 16.83 44.06
C ALA A 57 34.50 18.22 44.70
N TYR A 58 33.28 18.73 44.87
CA TYR A 58 33.01 19.98 45.58
C TYR A 58 33.40 19.89 47.07
N GLU A 59 32.99 18.84 47.78
CA GLU A 59 33.35 18.63 49.19
C GLU A 59 34.87 18.56 49.37
N GLU A 60 35.57 17.81 48.52
CA GLU A 60 37.03 17.70 48.57
C GLU A 60 37.74 19.02 48.22
N ALA A 61 37.20 19.80 47.27
CA ALA A 61 37.72 21.11 46.91
C ALA A 61 37.55 22.13 48.06
N GLN A 62 36.39 22.15 48.71
CA GLN A 62 36.13 22.97 49.90
C GLN A 62 37.04 22.56 51.07
N ASN A 63 37.22 21.25 51.26
CA ASN A 63 38.11 20.74 52.30
C ASN A 63 39.57 21.13 52.03
N LEU A 64 40.03 21.04 50.78
CA LEU A 64 41.37 21.46 50.37
C LEU A 64 41.57 22.97 50.49
N PHE A 65 40.56 23.77 50.13
CA PHE A 65 40.57 25.23 50.32
C PHE A 65 40.69 25.59 51.80
N MET A 66 39.87 24.99 52.66
CA MET A 66 39.88 25.31 54.09
C MET A 66 41.12 24.76 54.80
N GLN A 67 41.38 23.45 54.71
CA GLN A 67 42.47 22.80 55.42
C GLN A 67 43.83 23.22 54.88
N GLY A 68 43.99 23.32 53.55
CA GLY A 68 45.25 23.73 52.97
C GLY A 68 45.61 25.18 53.30
N ASN A 69 44.64 26.12 53.35
CA ASN A 69 44.91 27.50 53.72
C ASN A 69 45.25 27.61 55.21
N LEU A 70 44.61 26.81 56.07
CA LEU A 70 44.96 26.71 57.48
C LEU A 70 46.38 26.14 57.68
N ILE A 71 46.76 25.11 56.92
CA ILE A 71 48.09 24.51 56.95
C ILE A 71 49.16 25.51 56.48
N LEU A 72 48.90 26.25 55.39
CA LEU A 72 49.82 27.29 54.92
C LEU A 72 49.92 28.45 55.91
N ALA A 73 48.82 28.87 56.53
CA ALA A 73 48.83 29.89 57.57
C ALA A 73 49.63 29.44 58.81
N ALA A 74 49.46 28.19 59.24
CA ALA A 74 50.21 27.59 60.34
C ALA A 74 51.71 27.49 60.03
N TYR A 75 52.05 27.07 58.81
CA TYR A 75 53.43 27.02 58.34
C TYR A 75 54.08 28.42 58.30
N ALA A 76 53.38 29.42 57.77
CA ALA A 76 53.85 30.81 57.73
C ALA A 76 54.06 31.36 59.15
N ALA A 77 53.13 31.10 60.07
CA ALA A 77 53.24 31.49 61.48
C ALA A 77 54.42 30.80 62.19
N ALA A 78 54.63 29.50 61.95
CA ALA A 78 55.75 28.75 62.50
C ALA A 78 57.10 29.31 62.04
N LYS A 79 57.24 29.66 60.76
CA LYS A 79 58.45 30.30 60.23
C LYS A 79 58.74 31.66 60.89
N ILE A 80 57.74 32.54 60.96
CA ILE A 80 57.87 33.86 61.62
C ILE A 80 58.30 33.69 63.08
N GLY A 81 57.71 32.72 63.79
CA GLY A 81 58.05 32.46 65.17
C GLY A 81 59.47 31.92 65.38
N ILE A 82 60.00 31.15 64.43
CA ILE A 82 61.40 30.65 64.46
C ILE A 82 62.40 31.78 64.21
N GLU A 83 62.12 32.65 63.24
CA GLU A 83 62.92 33.85 62.99
C GLU A 83 62.96 34.76 64.23
N ALA A 84 61.79 34.98 64.86
CA ALA A 84 61.67 35.77 66.08
C ALA A 84 62.40 35.15 67.29
N ALA A 85 62.32 33.82 67.47
CA ALA A 85 62.94 33.13 68.60
C ALA A 85 64.46 32.95 68.47
N THR A 86 64.99 32.95 67.25
CA THR A 86 66.44 32.89 66.99
C THR A 86 67.11 34.27 67.06
N ILE A 87 66.37 35.32 67.48
CA ILE A 87 66.85 36.72 67.56
C ILE A 87 67.47 37.15 66.22
N GLY A 88 66.84 36.74 65.11
CA GLY A 88 67.32 37.04 63.75
C GLY A 88 68.64 36.36 63.35
N GLN A 89 69.13 35.37 64.10
CA GLN A 89 70.32 34.59 63.68
C GLN A 89 70.04 33.67 62.49
N VAL A 90 68.79 33.28 62.29
CA VAL A 90 68.33 32.56 61.09
C VAL A 90 67.50 33.53 60.27
N ASP A 91 68.08 34.03 59.18
CA ASP A 91 67.39 34.91 58.23
C ASP A 91 66.52 34.06 57.31
N VAL A 92 65.20 34.05 57.57
CA VAL A 92 64.25 33.23 56.80
C VAL A 92 63.62 34.10 55.73
N ASN A 93 64.12 34.01 54.50
CA ASN A 93 63.51 34.73 53.38
C ASN A 93 62.08 34.21 53.11
N LEU A 94 61.08 35.03 53.43
CA LEU A 94 59.68 34.74 53.16
C LEU A 94 59.36 34.65 51.67
N ALA A 95 60.14 35.26 50.78
CA ALA A 95 59.95 35.14 49.34
C ALA A 95 60.30 33.73 48.82
N ALA A 96 61.26 33.05 49.43
CA ALA A 96 61.64 31.66 49.08
C ALA A 96 60.56 30.63 49.48
N PHE A 97 59.47 31.07 50.13
CA PHE A 97 58.28 30.27 50.41
C PHE A 97 57.55 29.85 49.14
N ASP A 98 57.45 30.76 48.19
CA ASP A 98 56.73 30.55 46.94
C ASP A 98 57.50 29.64 45.98
N ASP A 99 58.82 29.51 46.22
CA ASP A 99 59.72 28.65 45.45
C ASP A 99 59.59 27.17 45.82
N ILE A 100 58.87 26.81 46.89
CA ILE A 100 58.62 25.42 47.26
C ILE A 100 57.59 24.82 46.29
N PRO A 101 57.92 23.78 45.50
CA PRO A 101 57.04 23.24 44.47
C PRO A 101 55.65 22.83 45.00
N LEU A 102 55.59 22.24 46.19
CA LEU A 102 54.34 21.83 46.84
C LEU A 102 53.41 23.02 47.12
N ILE A 103 53.96 24.13 47.61
CA ILE A 103 53.20 25.34 47.92
C ILE A 103 52.74 26.03 46.65
N SER A 104 53.60 26.12 45.62
CA SER A 104 53.22 26.67 44.32
C SER A 104 52.10 25.85 43.65
N THR A 105 52.15 24.52 43.78
CA THR A 105 51.13 23.60 43.25
C THR A 105 49.81 23.79 43.98
N TYR A 106 49.84 23.88 45.32
CA TYR A 106 48.66 24.17 46.12
C TYR A 106 48.02 25.51 45.74
N LYS A 107 48.82 26.59 45.65
CA LYS A 107 48.33 27.93 45.30
C LYS A 107 47.60 27.93 43.95
N ARG A 108 48.21 27.35 42.92
CA ARG A 108 47.58 27.21 41.60
C ARG A 108 46.28 26.42 41.67
N LEU A 109 46.27 25.31 42.42
CA LEU A 109 45.08 24.49 42.55
C LEU A 109 43.94 25.24 43.25
N ILE A 110 44.24 26.02 44.29
CA ILE A 110 43.24 26.88 44.96
C ILE A 110 42.76 28.01 44.05
N GLU A 111 43.63 28.60 43.24
CA GLU A 111 43.23 29.55 42.21
C GLU A 111 42.24 28.92 41.22
N ASP A 112 42.53 27.69 40.76
CA ASP A 112 41.66 26.93 39.85
C ASP A 112 40.32 26.56 40.51
N VAL A 113 40.32 26.12 41.77
CA VAL A 113 39.10 25.83 42.56
C VAL A 113 38.26 27.09 42.74
N SER A 114 38.90 28.21 43.09
CA SER A 114 38.21 29.49 43.23
C SER A 114 37.62 29.92 41.89
N TYR A 115 38.38 29.77 40.78
CA TYR A 115 37.91 30.07 39.42
C TYR A 115 36.69 29.23 39.03
N ALA A 116 36.71 27.93 39.33
CA ALA A 116 35.57 27.05 39.10
C ALA A 116 34.32 27.46 39.89
N GLU A 117 34.47 28.14 41.03
CA GLU A 117 33.35 28.68 41.81
C GLU A 117 32.85 30.02 41.26
N TYR A 118 33.73 31.01 41.08
CA TYR A 118 33.32 32.35 40.66
C TYR A 118 32.99 32.47 39.17
N GLU A 119 33.52 31.61 38.30
CA GLU A 119 33.20 31.64 36.87
C GLU A 119 31.70 31.46 36.63
N PRO A 120 31.05 30.35 37.04
CA PRO A 120 29.61 30.17 36.83
C PRO A 120 28.73 31.06 37.71
N SER A 121 29.18 31.45 38.91
CA SER A 121 28.35 32.19 39.87
C SER A 121 28.39 33.70 39.73
N LEU A 122 29.51 34.27 39.29
CA LEU A 122 29.72 35.71 39.17
C LEU A 122 30.10 36.13 37.76
N LEU A 123 31.16 35.55 37.18
CA LEU A 123 31.71 36.04 35.91
C LEU A 123 30.78 35.78 34.73
N ILE A 124 30.11 34.61 34.67
CA ILE A 124 29.12 34.32 33.63
C ILE A 124 27.90 35.25 33.73
N PRO A 125 27.22 35.43 34.89
CA PRO A 125 26.17 36.42 35.03
C PRO A 125 26.61 37.86 34.74
N LEU A 126 27.82 38.24 35.18
CA LEU A 126 28.42 39.55 34.90
C LEU A 126 28.63 39.73 33.39
N ARG A 127 29.07 38.67 32.69
CA ARG A 127 29.17 38.65 31.23
C ARG A 127 27.81 38.87 30.58
N TYR A 128 26.74 38.21 31.05
CA TYR A 128 25.38 38.44 30.52
C TYR A 128 24.93 39.89 30.66
N TYR A 129 25.23 40.53 31.80
CA TYR A 129 24.92 41.94 32.04
C TYR A 129 25.55 42.85 30.96
N TYR A 130 26.86 42.70 30.71
CA TYR A 130 27.55 43.51 29.69
C TYR A 130 27.14 43.13 28.26
N MET A 131 26.93 41.84 27.98
CA MET A 131 26.52 41.37 26.66
C MET A 131 25.15 41.92 26.26
N GLN A 132 24.19 41.97 27.19
CA GLN A 132 22.88 42.56 26.92
C GLN A 132 22.93 44.07 26.66
N GLN A 133 23.85 44.79 27.30
CA GLN A 133 23.98 46.24 27.10
C GLN A 133 24.65 46.60 25.78
N HIS A 134 25.72 45.88 25.43
CA HIS A 134 26.54 46.23 24.28
C HIS A 134 26.13 45.48 23.00
N THR A 135 25.57 44.28 23.14
CA THR A 135 25.17 43.40 22.03
C THR A 135 26.21 43.31 20.90
N PRO A 136 27.46 42.90 21.21
CA PRO A 136 28.56 42.95 20.25
C PRO A 136 28.51 41.82 19.20
N MET A 137 27.67 40.81 19.40
CA MET A 137 27.66 39.61 18.56
C MET A 137 26.84 39.84 17.29
N ILE A 138 27.40 39.35 16.18
CA ILE A 138 26.73 39.17 14.91
C ILE A 138 26.62 37.66 14.61
N PRO A 139 25.61 37.22 13.84
CA PRO A 139 25.47 35.82 13.47
C PRO A 139 26.73 35.27 12.79
N SER A 140 26.95 33.96 12.92
CA SER A 140 28.05 33.29 12.24
C SER A 140 27.89 33.37 10.72
N ALA A 141 28.97 33.16 9.95
CA ALA A 141 28.89 33.12 8.50
C ALA A 141 27.86 32.07 7.99
N SER A 142 27.75 30.94 8.69
CA SER A 142 26.76 29.89 8.39
C SER A 142 25.33 30.39 8.58
N ASP A 143 25.07 31.10 9.68
CA ASP A 143 23.76 31.68 9.96
C ASP A 143 23.39 32.77 8.96
N LEU A 144 24.36 33.64 8.60
CA LEU A 144 24.16 34.67 7.59
C LEU A 144 23.83 34.05 6.21
N ILE A 145 24.48 32.96 5.82
CA ILE A 145 24.14 32.22 4.60
C ILE A 145 22.71 31.68 4.72
N ARG A 146 22.35 31.05 5.84
CA ARG A 146 20.98 30.57 6.10
C ARG A 146 19.96 31.71 6.00
N PHE A 147 20.26 32.89 6.51
CA PHE A 147 19.38 34.07 6.44
C PHE A 147 19.21 34.58 5.02
N VAL A 148 20.26 34.56 4.20
CA VAL A 148 20.14 34.87 2.76
C VAL A 148 19.26 33.85 2.06
N VAL A 149 19.51 32.56 2.28
CA VAL A 149 18.75 31.46 1.67
C VAL A 149 17.28 31.54 2.09
N ARG A 150 16.98 31.81 3.36
CA ARG A 150 15.61 31.92 3.89
C ARG A 150 14.97 33.31 3.71
N GLU A 151 15.58 34.18 2.90
CA GLU A 151 15.06 35.52 2.58
C GLU A 151 14.74 36.39 3.81
N VAL A 152 15.57 36.28 4.87
CA VAL A 152 15.38 36.97 6.15
C VAL A 152 15.82 38.44 6.09
N PHE A 153 16.52 38.85 5.03
CA PHE A 153 16.88 40.25 4.82
C PHE A 153 15.82 41.01 4.01
N PRO A 154 15.54 42.30 4.32
CA PRO A 154 16.19 43.12 5.34
C PRO A 154 15.58 42.97 6.75
N LEU A 155 16.39 43.15 7.78
CA LEU A 155 16.06 42.80 9.17
C LEU A 155 14.92 43.64 9.78
N ASP A 156 14.72 44.86 9.29
CA ASP A 156 13.73 45.82 9.80
C ASP A 156 12.29 45.41 9.48
N LYS A 157 12.09 44.47 8.56
CA LYS A 157 10.77 44.02 8.09
C LYS A 157 10.33 42.71 8.72
N LEU A 158 11.12 42.13 9.61
CA LEU A 158 10.86 40.82 10.20
C LEU A 158 9.80 40.87 11.30
N PRO A 159 9.02 39.78 11.47
CA PRO A 159 8.16 39.64 12.62
C PRO A 159 8.98 39.63 13.93
N GLN A 160 8.37 40.10 15.01
CA GLN A 160 9.01 40.15 16.32
C GLN A 160 9.08 38.75 16.94
N ALA A 161 10.28 38.35 17.37
CA ALA A 161 10.48 37.14 18.15
C ALA A 161 9.87 37.28 19.56
N PRO A 162 9.53 36.15 20.22
CA PRO A 162 9.06 36.17 21.61
C PRO A 162 10.01 36.93 22.54
N GLU A 163 9.48 37.72 23.46
CA GLU A 163 10.31 38.54 24.38
C GLU A 163 11.27 37.70 25.22
N GLU A 164 10.85 36.50 25.63
CA GLU A 164 11.72 35.59 26.38
C GLU A 164 12.91 35.10 25.54
N PHE A 165 12.69 34.81 24.25
CA PHE A 165 13.77 34.47 23.34
C PHE A 165 14.74 35.65 23.17
N LYS A 166 14.22 36.86 22.93
CA LYS A 166 15.04 38.08 22.81
C LYS A 166 15.85 38.36 24.08
N LYS A 167 15.26 38.16 25.27
CA LYS A 167 15.98 38.29 26.56
C LYS A 167 17.24 37.42 26.60
N TYR A 168 17.12 36.12 26.29
CA TYR A 168 18.27 35.22 26.35
C TYR A 168 19.24 35.43 25.18
N MET A 169 18.77 35.87 24.01
CA MET A 169 19.63 36.28 22.90
C MET A 169 20.48 37.51 23.24
N ARG A 170 19.92 38.48 23.98
CA ARG A 170 20.69 39.62 24.49
C ARG A 170 21.76 39.20 25.49
N TYR A 171 21.50 38.23 26.37
CA TYR A 171 22.53 37.67 27.26
C TYR A 171 23.69 37.02 26.49
N GLN A 172 23.41 36.47 25.31
CA GLN A 172 24.43 35.97 24.39
C GLN A 172 25.12 37.09 23.59
N GLY A 173 24.62 38.32 23.65
CA GLY A 173 25.21 39.49 23.01
C GLY A 173 24.62 39.82 21.64
N TYR A 174 23.46 39.26 21.26
CA TYR A 174 22.79 39.59 20.00
C TYR A 174 21.80 40.74 20.17
N ARG A 175 21.69 41.57 19.13
CA ARG A 175 20.66 42.60 19.01
C ARG A 175 19.29 41.99 18.70
N ASP A 176 18.23 42.76 18.93
CA ASP A 176 16.85 42.36 18.68
C ASP A 176 16.60 42.02 17.21
N GLU A 177 17.21 42.76 16.28
CA GLU A 177 17.09 42.52 14.83
C GLU A 177 17.65 41.14 14.46
N TRP A 178 18.79 40.75 15.05
CA TRP A 178 19.35 39.42 14.86
C TRP A 178 18.52 38.34 15.54
N SER A 179 17.92 38.64 16.69
CA SER A 179 17.01 37.72 17.37
C SER A 179 15.78 37.42 16.51
N ASN A 180 15.19 38.45 15.89
CA ASN A 180 14.08 38.30 14.95
C ASN A 180 14.49 37.48 13.71
N ALA A 181 15.72 37.66 13.21
CA ALA A 181 16.25 36.88 12.10
C ALA A 181 16.43 35.39 12.42
N TYR A 182 17.03 35.07 13.57
CA TYR A 182 17.12 33.69 14.04
C TYR A 182 15.74 33.07 14.22
N TRP A 183 14.78 33.84 14.74
CA TRP A 183 13.41 33.39 14.90
C TRP A 183 12.67 33.23 13.56
N GLU A 184 12.92 34.03 12.54
CA GLU A 184 12.29 33.75 11.24
C GLU A 184 12.94 32.53 10.56
N ALA A 185 14.26 32.40 10.68
CA ALA A 185 15.00 31.32 10.02
C ALA A 185 14.83 29.94 10.68
N HIS A 186 14.32 29.85 11.93
CA HIS A 186 14.29 28.60 12.68
C HIS A 186 13.26 27.60 12.16
N TRP A 187 12.21 28.06 11.46
CA TRP A 187 11.14 27.20 10.97
C TRP A 187 11.66 26.11 10.03
N GLU A 188 11.23 24.88 10.30
CA GLU A 188 11.50 23.74 9.44
C GLU A 188 10.69 23.86 8.14
N LEU A 189 11.34 23.57 7.01
CA LEU A 189 10.63 23.54 5.73
C LEU A 189 9.91 22.20 5.57
N PRO A 190 8.77 22.17 4.87
CA PRO A 190 8.21 20.92 4.40
C PRO A 190 9.25 20.12 3.62
N PRO A 191 9.35 18.80 3.83
CA PRO A 191 10.28 17.97 3.08
C PRO A 191 9.95 18.03 1.59
N LEU A 192 10.97 17.93 0.75
CA LEU A 192 10.83 18.06 -0.70
C LEU A 192 9.80 17.09 -1.30
N THR A 193 9.71 15.86 -0.80
CA THR A 193 8.72 14.87 -1.26
C THR A 193 7.28 15.34 -1.06
N SER A 194 6.97 15.97 0.09
CA SER A 194 5.65 16.57 0.34
C SER A 194 5.39 17.78 -0.56
N LEU A 195 6.43 18.57 -0.87
CA LEU A 195 6.33 19.70 -1.80
C LEU A 195 6.06 19.22 -3.24
N TYR A 196 6.66 18.11 -3.67
CA TYR A 196 6.38 17.53 -4.98
C TYR A 196 4.93 17.05 -5.07
N GLU A 197 4.43 16.41 -4.02
CA GLU A 197 3.02 16.00 -3.97
C GLU A 197 2.09 17.22 -3.99
N ALA A 198 2.39 18.26 -3.21
CA ALA A 198 1.63 19.51 -3.21
C ALA A 198 1.60 20.15 -4.60
N PHE A 199 2.72 20.14 -5.31
CA PHE A 199 2.82 20.63 -6.68
C PHE A 199 1.98 19.79 -7.66
N HIS A 200 2.12 18.47 -7.69
CA HIS A 200 1.34 17.60 -8.58
C HIS A 200 -0.17 17.64 -8.29
N ARG A 201 -0.55 17.93 -7.04
CA ARG A 201 -1.95 18.13 -6.62
C ARG A 201 -2.48 19.54 -6.93
N GLY A 202 -1.65 20.44 -7.45
CA GLY A 202 -2.01 21.82 -7.76
C GLY A 202 -2.22 22.72 -6.54
N ILE A 203 -1.69 22.32 -5.37
CA ILE A 203 -1.74 23.13 -4.13
C ILE A 203 -0.77 24.31 -4.23
N ILE A 204 0.39 24.09 -4.86
CA ILE A 204 1.39 25.12 -5.15
C ILE A 204 1.74 25.12 -6.63
N SER A 205 2.17 26.27 -7.14
CA SER A 205 2.68 26.45 -8.50
C SER A 205 4.14 26.03 -8.65
N GLU A 206 4.60 25.83 -9.88
CA GLU A 206 6.02 25.56 -10.17
C GLU A 206 6.93 26.68 -9.65
N LYS A 207 6.48 27.94 -9.74
CA LYS A 207 7.23 29.11 -9.24
C LYS A 207 7.44 29.02 -7.73
N GLU A 208 6.40 28.63 -7.00
CA GLU A 208 6.49 28.42 -5.54
C GLU A 208 7.37 27.21 -5.20
N LEU A 209 7.22 26.09 -5.92
CA LEU A 209 8.08 24.92 -5.72
C LEU A 209 9.56 25.25 -5.93
N ARG A 210 9.91 25.97 -7.00
CA ARG A 210 11.29 26.42 -7.26
C ARG A 210 11.85 27.25 -6.09
N LYS A 211 11.01 28.11 -5.49
CA LYS A 211 11.40 28.89 -4.31
C LYS A 211 11.71 27.98 -3.12
N TYR A 212 10.85 27.00 -2.85
CA TYR A 212 11.10 26.03 -1.78
C TYR A 212 12.37 25.20 -2.02
N ILE A 213 12.64 24.79 -3.26
CA ILE A 213 13.86 24.04 -3.59
C ILE A 213 15.12 24.91 -3.29
N VAL A 214 15.09 26.21 -3.59
CA VAL A 214 16.17 27.13 -3.20
C VAL A 214 16.27 27.28 -1.68
N TRP A 215 15.14 27.36 -0.97
CA TRP A 215 15.12 27.43 0.50
C TRP A 215 15.66 26.17 1.20
N HIS A 216 15.62 25.03 0.49
CA HIS A 216 16.31 23.78 0.83
C HIS A 216 17.80 23.77 0.40
N ASP A 217 18.34 24.93 0.04
CA ASP A 217 19.74 25.18 -0.28
C ASP A 217 20.25 24.53 -1.60
N TYR A 218 19.35 24.31 -2.56
CA TYR A 218 19.74 23.88 -3.91
C TYR A 218 20.04 25.08 -4.81
N LYS A 219 21.15 24.98 -5.57
CA LYS A 219 21.65 26.09 -6.38
C LYS A 219 20.72 26.39 -7.57
N PRO A 220 20.21 27.63 -7.72
CA PRO A 220 19.30 28.00 -8.82
C PRO A 220 20.01 28.23 -10.15
N SER A 221 21.33 28.38 -10.16
CA SER A 221 22.11 28.53 -11.39
C SER A 221 22.93 27.27 -11.66
N ALA A 222 23.19 26.99 -12.94
CA ALA A 222 24.08 25.92 -13.33
C ALA A 222 25.48 26.07 -12.69
N ARG A 223 26.14 24.93 -12.45
CA ARG A 223 27.53 24.88 -12.00
C ARG A 223 28.47 24.88 -13.21
N PRO A 224 29.70 25.40 -13.11
CA PRO A 224 30.66 25.34 -14.22
C PRO A 224 30.80 23.91 -14.75
N GLY A 225 30.56 23.71 -16.05
CA GLY A 225 30.61 22.40 -16.70
C GLY A 225 29.34 21.54 -16.60
N ILE A 226 28.29 22.01 -15.92
CA ILE A 226 27.00 21.31 -15.79
C ILE A 226 25.92 22.07 -16.57
N SER A 227 25.09 21.37 -17.34
CA SER A 227 24.12 21.98 -18.26
C SER A 227 22.84 22.51 -17.61
N LYS A 228 22.49 22.02 -16.42
CA LYS A 228 21.27 22.37 -15.69
C LYS A 228 21.60 22.86 -14.28
N SER A 229 20.73 23.69 -13.70
CA SER A 229 20.84 24.06 -12.28
C SER A 229 20.43 22.91 -11.38
N ASP A 230 20.84 22.93 -10.10
CA ASP A 230 20.41 21.92 -9.14
C ASP A 230 18.88 21.97 -8.97
N VAL A 231 18.29 23.19 -8.99
CA VAL A 231 16.83 23.40 -8.97
C VAL A 231 16.13 22.75 -10.16
N ASP A 232 16.66 22.92 -11.38
CA ASP A 232 16.06 22.32 -12.58
C ASP A 232 16.15 20.80 -12.58
N ILE A 233 17.27 20.24 -12.09
CA ILE A 233 17.44 18.79 -11.96
C ILE A 233 16.41 18.23 -10.97
N ILE A 234 16.29 18.85 -9.79
CA ILE A 234 15.34 18.43 -8.78
C ILE A 234 13.90 18.55 -9.28
N LEU A 235 13.58 19.64 -9.98
CA LEU A 235 12.24 19.85 -10.54
C LEU A 235 11.90 18.77 -11.58
N GLU A 236 12.80 18.47 -12.52
CA GLU A 236 12.55 17.45 -13.54
C GLU A 236 12.36 16.06 -12.92
N LEU A 237 13.14 15.75 -11.88
CA LEU A 237 13.04 14.48 -11.14
C LEU A 237 11.79 14.35 -10.27
N THR A 238 10.96 15.39 -10.15
CA THR A 238 9.66 15.26 -9.51
C THR A 238 8.72 14.39 -10.35
N TYR A 239 8.84 14.43 -11.67
CA TYR A 239 7.98 13.68 -12.57
C TYR A 239 8.41 12.23 -12.68
N ARG A 240 7.42 11.33 -12.57
CA ARG A 240 7.60 9.92 -12.89
C ARG A 240 7.37 9.72 -14.38
N LEU A 241 8.32 9.05 -15.04
CA LEU A 241 8.14 8.59 -16.43
C LEU A 241 7.26 7.33 -16.49
N PRO A 242 6.60 7.05 -17.63
CA PRO A 242 5.84 5.82 -17.81
C PRO A 242 6.68 4.59 -17.49
N THR A 243 6.13 3.67 -16.71
CA THR A 243 6.77 2.37 -16.46
C THR A 243 6.82 1.58 -17.76
N ARG A 244 7.68 0.56 -17.82
CA ARG A 244 7.64 -0.44 -18.89
C ARG A 244 6.23 -0.94 -19.27
N THR A 245 5.36 -1.19 -18.29
CA THR A 245 4.01 -1.70 -18.55
C THR A 245 3.14 -0.64 -19.20
N GLU A 246 3.20 0.60 -18.70
CA GLU A 246 2.45 1.72 -19.27
C GLU A 246 2.97 2.08 -20.65
N ALA A 247 4.29 2.13 -20.86
CA ALA A 247 4.90 2.33 -22.16
C ALA A 247 4.45 1.27 -23.17
N ARG A 248 4.36 0.00 -22.75
CA ARG A 248 3.79 -1.07 -23.59
C ARG A 248 2.35 -0.77 -23.99
N MET A 249 1.50 -0.40 -23.02
CA MET A 249 0.10 -0.10 -23.30
C MET A 249 -0.06 1.12 -24.21
N MET A 250 0.75 2.17 -24.00
CA MET A 250 0.78 3.34 -24.87
C MET A 250 1.18 2.97 -26.29
N TYR A 251 2.14 2.07 -26.46
CA TYR A 251 2.55 1.57 -27.78
C TYR A 251 1.48 0.71 -28.44
N GLU A 252 0.84 -0.21 -27.69
CA GLU A 252 -0.30 -1.02 -28.15
C GLU A 252 -1.44 -0.13 -28.67
N MET A 253 -1.69 1.00 -28.01
CA MET A 253 -2.69 2.00 -28.41
C MET A 253 -2.23 2.95 -29.53
N GLY A 254 -0.99 2.84 -30.00
CA GLY A 254 -0.41 3.74 -31.02
C GLY A 254 -0.18 5.17 -30.54
N LEU A 255 -0.06 5.39 -29.22
CA LEU A 255 0.14 6.71 -28.61
C LEU A 255 1.60 7.14 -28.58
N ILE A 256 2.54 6.18 -28.65
CA ILE A 256 3.98 6.44 -28.65
C ILE A 256 4.68 5.65 -29.76
N SER A 257 5.78 6.21 -30.23
CA SER A 257 6.60 5.70 -31.31
C SER A 257 7.81 4.88 -30.83
N ASP A 258 8.48 4.23 -31.76
CA ASP A 258 9.72 3.47 -31.52
C ASP A 258 10.83 4.31 -30.84
N PRO A 259 11.12 5.56 -31.28
CA PRO A 259 12.07 6.43 -30.59
C PRO A 259 11.64 6.77 -29.16
N GLU A 260 10.36 7.05 -28.92
CA GLU A 260 9.86 7.39 -27.58
C GLU A 260 10.00 6.22 -26.59
N ILE A 261 9.81 4.97 -27.04
CA ILE A 261 10.13 3.79 -26.22
C ILE A 261 11.60 3.77 -25.84
N GLN A 262 12.51 4.05 -26.77
CA GLN A 262 13.95 4.07 -26.49
C GLN A 262 14.31 5.15 -25.47
N GLU A 263 13.66 6.31 -25.54
CA GLU A 263 13.82 7.38 -24.55
C GLU A 263 13.36 6.94 -23.16
N ILE A 264 12.19 6.32 -23.04
CA ILE A 264 11.66 5.78 -21.78
C ILE A 264 12.62 4.71 -21.22
N VAL A 265 13.08 3.77 -22.04
CA VAL A 265 13.99 2.69 -21.63
C VAL A 265 15.33 3.24 -21.14
N LYS A 266 15.86 4.27 -21.81
CA LYS A 266 17.06 4.97 -21.39
C LYS A 266 16.84 5.67 -20.04
N ALA A 267 15.69 6.32 -19.87
CA ALA A 267 15.39 7.09 -18.68
C ALA A 267 15.03 6.23 -17.46
N GLU A 268 14.52 5.01 -17.64
CA GLU A 268 14.42 4.00 -16.56
C GLU A 268 15.80 3.52 -16.08
N GLY A 269 16.90 3.91 -16.74
CA GLY A 269 18.25 3.54 -16.35
C GLY A 269 18.66 2.14 -16.77
N ILE A 270 17.99 1.55 -17.76
CA ILE A 270 18.40 0.25 -18.33
C ILE A 270 19.80 0.38 -18.92
N HIS A 271 20.70 -0.51 -18.52
CA HIS A 271 22.11 -0.48 -18.96
C HIS A 271 22.21 -0.48 -20.50
N PRO A 272 23.06 0.37 -21.12
CA PRO A 272 23.14 0.54 -22.59
C PRO A 272 23.18 -0.75 -23.40
N LYS A 273 23.97 -1.74 -22.95
CA LYS A 273 24.05 -3.10 -23.53
C LYS A 273 22.68 -3.78 -23.77
N TYR A 274 21.67 -3.48 -22.96
CA TYR A 274 20.36 -4.13 -23.01
C TYR A 274 19.26 -3.22 -23.54
N GLN A 275 19.49 -1.93 -23.76
CA GLN A 275 18.45 -0.97 -24.14
C GLN A 275 17.70 -1.42 -25.40
N ASP A 276 18.42 -1.74 -26.48
CA ASP A 276 17.80 -2.20 -27.73
C ASP A 276 17.00 -3.49 -27.58
N LYS A 277 17.53 -4.45 -26.80
CA LYS A 277 16.85 -5.72 -26.53
C LYS A 277 15.60 -5.50 -25.68
N PHE A 278 15.65 -4.55 -24.76
CA PHE A 278 14.56 -4.24 -23.84
C PHE A 278 13.45 -3.45 -24.54
N SER A 279 13.80 -2.47 -25.36
CA SER A 279 12.86 -1.76 -26.24
C SER A 279 12.16 -2.72 -27.19
N LYS A 280 12.92 -3.65 -27.80
CA LYS A 280 12.34 -4.73 -28.60
C LYS A 280 11.41 -5.62 -27.76
N PHE A 281 11.82 -6.01 -26.54
CA PHE A 281 10.98 -6.80 -25.64
C PHE A 281 9.63 -6.11 -25.35
N ILE A 282 9.60 -4.80 -25.07
CA ILE A 282 8.35 -4.06 -24.82
C ILE A 282 7.40 -4.19 -26.02
N LYS A 283 7.90 -3.89 -27.22
CA LYS A 283 7.12 -3.91 -28.46
C LYS A 283 6.67 -5.31 -28.87
N GLU A 284 7.51 -6.31 -28.66
CA GLU A 284 7.18 -7.68 -29.03
C GLU A 284 6.25 -8.33 -28.03
N PHE A 285 6.33 -7.94 -26.75
CA PHE A 285 5.40 -8.40 -25.74
C PHE A 285 3.98 -7.90 -26.01
N ALA A 286 3.83 -6.70 -26.60
CA ALA A 286 2.54 -6.20 -27.05
C ALA A 286 1.84 -7.14 -28.04
N LEU A 287 2.62 -7.77 -28.93
CA LEU A 287 2.11 -8.72 -29.93
C LEU A 287 2.00 -10.17 -29.40
N ARG A 288 2.26 -10.41 -28.12
CA ARG A 288 2.39 -11.77 -27.57
C ARG A 288 1.11 -12.59 -27.76
N ASP A 289 -0.05 -11.98 -27.57
CA ASP A 289 -1.31 -12.70 -27.68
C ASP A 289 -1.69 -13.00 -29.13
N ASP A 290 -1.33 -12.13 -30.07
CA ASP A 290 -1.45 -12.37 -31.50
C ASP A 290 -0.51 -13.49 -31.96
N LEU A 291 0.75 -13.46 -31.55
CA LEU A 291 1.72 -14.52 -31.84
C LEU A 291 1.27 -15.88 -31.27
N ARG A 292 0.72 -15.89 -30.05
CA ARG A 292 0.10 -17.09 -29.46
C ARG A 292 -1.13 -17.55 -30.22
N ARG A 293 -1.87 -16.64 -30.86
CA ARG A 293 -3.01 -17.00 -31.70
C ARG A 293 -2.53 -17.68 -32.98
N ILE A 294 -1.51 -17.15 -33.64
CA ILE A 294 -0.88 -17.79 -34.81
C ILE A 294 -0.46 -19.22 -34.48
N GLU A 295 0.23 -19.42 -33.35
CA GLU A 295 0.62 -20.75 -32.89
C GLU A 295 -0.57 -21.69 -32.71
N ARG A 296 -1.63 -21.25 -32.02
CA ARG A 296 -2.83 -22.05 -31.77
C ARG A 296 -3.53 -22.47 -33.05
N GLU A 297 -3.69 -21.55 -34.00
CA GLU A 297 -4.29 -21.84 -35.31
C GLU A 297 -3.43 -22.81 -36.11
N ALA A 298 -2.11 -22.62 -36.12
CA ALA A 298 -1.18 -23.54 -36.79
C ALA A 298 -1.25 -24.95 -36.19
N ARG A 299 -1.32 -25.06 -34.86
CA ARG A 299 -1.48 -26.34 -34.17
C ARG A 299 -2.79 -27.01 -34.56
N TYR A 300 -3.89 -26.26 -34.59
CA TYR A 300 -5.18 -26.78 -35.01
C TYR A 300 -5.12 -27.35 -36.44
N LEU A 301 -4.52 -26.63 -37.39
CA LEU A 301 -4.35 -27.10 -38.77
C LEU A 301 -3.52 -28.38 -38.84
N PHE A 302 -2.44 -28.48 -38.07
CA PHE A 302 -1.58 -29.66 -38.02
C PHE A 302 -2.31 -30.86 -37.42
N VAL A 303 -3.02 -30.67 -36.31
CA VAL A 303 -3.82 -31.71 -35.64
C VAL A 303 -4.90 -32.26 -36.57
N GLN A 304 -5.50 -31.41 -37.41
CA GLN A 304 -6.48 -31.80 -38.44
C GLN A 304 -5.84 -32.43 -39.69
N GLY A 305 -4.51 -32.55 -39.76
CA GLY A 305 -3.79 -33.08 -40.91
C GLY A 305 -3.84 -32.18 -42.15
N LYS A 306 -4.22 -30.90 -42.01
CA LYS A 306 -4.28 -29.93 -43.13
C LYS A 306 -2.91 -29.40 -43.53
N ILE A 307 -1.95 -29.49 -42.62
CA ILE A 307 -0.54 -29.13 -42.85
C ILE A 307 0.36 -30.23 -42.29
N ASP A 308 1.59 -30.30 -42.80
CA ASP A 308 2.61 -31.23 -42.31
C ASP A 308 3.46 -30.61 -41.19
N GLU A 309 4.36 -31.42 -40.61
CA GLU A 309 5.23 -30.98 -39.51
C GLU A 309 6.18 -29.86 -39.94
N SER A 310 6.67 -29.92 -41.19
CA SER A 310 7.56 -28.89 -41.75
C SER A 310 6.88 -27.53 -41.76
N LYS A 311 5.64 -27.47 -42.29
CA LYS A 311 4.85 -26.23 -42.33
C LYS A 311 4.43 -25.77 -40.94
N TYR A 312 4.15 -26.70 -40.02
CA TYR A 312 3.86 -26.34 -38.63
C TYR A 312 5.08 -25.67 -37.96
N ARG A 313 6.29 -26.20 -38.15
CA ARG A 313 7.54 -25.59 -37.65
C ARG A 313 7.82 -24.21 -38.26
N GLU A 314 7.44 -24.00 -39.52
CA GLU A 314 7.49 -22.67 -40.15
C GLU A 314 6.58 -21.67 -39.41
N TYR A 315 5.33 -22.05 -39.11
CA TYR A 315 4.42 -21.21 -38.32
C TYR A 315 4.87 -21.01 -36.87
N LEU A 316 5.53 -21.99 -36.24
CA LEU A 316 6.14 -21.80 -34.92
C LEU A 316 7.24 -20.71 -34.96
N LYS A 317 8.01 -20.65 -36.06
CA LYS A 317 9.01 -19.60 -36.30
C LYS A 317 8.34 -18.24 -36.52
N GLU A 318 7.25 -18.17 -37.28
CA GLU A 318 6.47 -16.94 -37.47
C GLU A 318 5.84 -16.44 -36.16
N ALA A 319 5.36 -17.37 -35.32
CA ALA A 319 4.91 -17.11 -33.95
C ALA A 319 6.08 -16.78 -32.98
N ARG A 320 7.31 -16.72 -33.50
CA ARG A 320 8.55 -16.37 -32.78
C ARG A 320 8.86 -17.26 -31.59
N ILE A 321 8.43 -18.52 -31.67
CA ILE A 321 8.82 -19.52 -30.69
C ILE A 321 10.28 -19.90 -30.97
N PRO A 322 11.18 -19.83 -29.96
CA PRO A 322 12.55 -20.29 -30.10
C PRO A 322 12.64 -21.69 -30.70
N SER A 323 13.58 -21.89 -31.62
CA SER A 323 13.80 -23.17 -32.32
C SER A 323 13.91 -24.36 -31.36
N ASP A 324 14.57 -24.14 -30.23
CA ASP A 324 14.83 -25.15 -29.20
C ASP A 324 13.54 -25.67 -28.55
N TYR A 325 12.43 -24.94 -28.69
CA TYR A 325 11.12 -25.36 -28.21
C TYR A 325 10.24 -25.99 -29.29
N HIS A 326 10.64 -25.99 -30.57
CA HIS A 326 9.77 -26.49 -31.64
C HIS A 326 9.41 -27.97 -31.44
N ASP A 327 10.35 -28.80 -31.01
CA ASP A 327 10.12 -30.22 -30.74
C ASP A 327 9.09 -30.43 -29.62
N PHE A 328 9.10 -29.56 -28.60
CA PHE A 328 8.11 -29.59 -27.53
C PHE A 328 6.71 -29.29 -28.06
N PHE A 329 6.56 -28.29 -28.93
CA PHE A 329 5.27 -27.91 -29.53
C PHE A 329 4.75 -28.96 -30.53
N VAL A 330 5.63 -29.62 -31.29
CA VAL A 330 5.29 -30.76 -32.15
C VAL A 330 4.79 -31.93 -31.30
N LYS A 331 5.50 -32.27 -30.22
CA LYS A 331 5.07 -33.32 -29.28
C LYS A 331 3.68 -33.02 -28.70
N LEU A 332 3.44 -31.79 -28.27
CA LEU A 332 2.15 -31.35 -27.75
C LEU A 332 1.04 -31.52 -28.81
N ALA A 333 1.29 -31.12 -30.05
CA ALA A 333 0.32 -31.24 -31.13
C ALA A 333 0.02 -32.71 -31.48
N ASN A 334 1.02 -33.58 -31.49
CA ASN A 334 0.84 -35.03 -31.69
C ASN A 334 0.02 -35.68 -30.56
N MET A 335 0.20 -35.25 -29.31
CA MET A 335 -0.63 -35.70 -28.20
C MET A 335 -2.09 -35.26 -28.37
N GLU A 336 -2.33 -34.02 -28.84
CA GLU A 336 -3.68 -33.54 -29.13
C GLU A 336 -4.33 -34.32 -30.28
N LYS A 337 -3.56 -34.65 -31.32
CA LYS A 337 -4.00 -35.49 -32.43
C LYS A 337 -4.43 -36.88 -31.97
N LEU A 338 -3.59 -37.56 -31.19
CA LEU A 338 -3.92 -38.86 -30.59
C LEU A 338 -5.18 -38.81 -29.71
N ARG A 339 -5.39 -37.70 -28.99
CA ARG A 339 -6.59 -37.51 -28.18
C ARG A 339 -7.84 -37.45 -29.05
N LYS A 340 -7.82 -36.63 -30.10
CA LYS A 340 -8.96 -36.48 -31.03
C LYS A 340 -9.24 -37.75 -31.82
N GLU A 341 -8.22 -38.49 -32.24
CA GLU A 341 -8.37 -39.79 -32.90
C GLU A 341 -9.13 -40.76 -31.99
N LYS A 342 -8.72 -40.91 -30.73
CA LYS A 342 -9.42 -41.76 -29.75
C LYS A 342 -10.86 -41.32 -29.49
N GLU A 343 -11.10 -40.01 -29.36
CA GLU A 343 -12.46 -39.45 -29.20
C GLU A 343 -13.34 -39.77 -30.42
N SER A 344 -12.79 -39.66 -31.64
CA SER A 344 -13.52 -39.95 -32.89
C SER A 344 -13.80 -41.45 -33.09
N GLU A 345 -12.86 -42.32 -32.74
CA GLU A 345 -13.04 -43.78 -32.79
C GLU A 345 -14.13 -44.26 -31.82
N GLN A 346 -14.26 -43.62 -30.66
CA GLN A 346 -15.34 -43.87 -29.71
C GLN A 346 -16.71 -43.44 -30.28
N GLN A 347 -16.79 -42.25 -30.90
CA GLN A 347 -18.05 -41.74 -31.44
C GLN A 347 -18.61 -42.54 -32.62
N LEU A 348 -17.75 -43.10 -33.49
CA LEU A 348 -18.19 -43.83 -34.69
C LEU A 348 -18.75 -45.24 -34.42
N ARG A 349 -18.59 -45.78 -33.21
CA ARG A 349 -18.88 -47.21 -32.93
C ARG A 349 -20.07 -47.47 -32.01
N GLU A 350 -20.73 -46.45 -31.49
CA GLU A 350 -21.80 -46.63 -30.50
C GLU A 350 -23.19 -46.49 -31.14
N ILE A 351 -23.85 -47.63 -31.39
CA ILE A 351 -25.32 -47.64 -31.52
C ILE A 351 -25.87 -47.24 -30.16
N THR A 352 -26.62 -46.15 -30.12
CA THR A 352 -27.13 -45.60 -28.86
C THR A 352 -28.25 -46.46 -28.29
N TYR A 353 -28.50 -46.35 -26.98
CA TYR A 353 -29.68 -46.94 -26.33
C TYR A 353 -30.97 -46.66 -27.11
N SER A 354 -31.15 -45.42 -27.59
CA SER A 354 -32.35 -45.01 -28.32
C SER A 354 -32.58 -45.79 -29.62
N GLN A 355 -31.50 -46.14 -30.33
CA GLN A 355 -31.56 -46.92 -31.57
C GLN A 355 -31.90 -48.40 -31.29
N PHE A 356 -31.33 -48.99 -30.24
CA PHE A 356 -31.71 -50.35 -29.83
C PHE A 356 -33.16 -50.41 -29.32
N ALA A 357 -33.59 -49.44 -28.52
CA ALA A 357 -34.97 -49.36 -28.02
C ALA A 357 -35.97 -49.22 -29.17
N TYR A 358 -35.65 -48.38 -30.16
CA TYR A 358 -36.46 -48.25 -31.38
C TYR A 358 -36.55 -49.58 -32.15
N ALA A 359 -35.42 -50.26 -32.37
CA ALA A 359 -35.38 -51.55 -33.06
C ALA A 359 -36.20 -52.63 -32.31
N PHE A 360 -36.16 -52.65 -30.98
CA PHE A 360 -36.99 -53.54 -30.17
C PHE A 360 -38.49 -53.28 -30.33
N ARG A 361 -38.93 -52.01 -30.21
CA ARG A 361 -40.36 -51.65 -30.38
C ARG A 361 -40.91 -52.04 -31.76
N GLN A 362 -40.07 -51.98 -32.79
CA GLN A 362 -40.42 -52.36 -34.17
C GLN A 362 -40.31 -53.87 -34.47
N ASN A 363 -40.10 -54.73 -33.45
CA ASN A 363 -39.84 -56.17 -33.61
C ASN A 363 -38.61 -56.53 -34.44
N ILE A 364 -37.66 -55.60 -34.63
CA ILE A 364 -36.39 -55.87 -35.29
C ILE A 364 -35.46 -56.65 -34.35
N LEU A 365 -35.58 -56.41 -33.04
CA LEU A 365 -34.90 -57.17 -31.99
C LEU A 365 -35.89 -57.96 -31.14
N SER A 366 -35.54 -59.18 -30.78
CA SER A 366 -36.23 -59.96 -29.74
C SER A 366 -35.89 -59.46 -28.34
N GLU A 367 -36.68 -59.88 -27.34
CA GLU A 367 -36.46 -59.49 -25.93
C GLU A 367 -35.08 -59.91 -25.40
N SER A 368 -34.64 -61.12 -25.76
CA SER A 368 -33.32 -61.64 -25.36
C SER A 368 -32.19 -60.88 -26.04
N GLU A 369 -32.35 -60.52 -27.31
CA GLU A 369 -31.37 -59.72 -28.06
C GLU A 369 -31.29 -58.30 -27.52
N PHE A 370 -32.42 -57.66 -27.23
CA PHE A 370 -32.45 -56.32 -26.68
C PHE A 370 -31.81 -56.26 -25.29
N LEU A 371 -32.09 -57.23 -24.41
CA LEU A 371 -31.44 -57.35 -23.11
C LEU A 371 -29.92 -57.51 -23.24
N ASN A 372 -29.45 -58.36 -24.16
CA ASN A 372 -28.02 -58.54 -24.38
C ASN A 372 -27.37 -57.25 -24.89
N LYS A 373 -28.04 -56.48 -25.75
CA LYS A 373 -27.55 -55.17 -26.20
C LYS A 373 -27.50 -54.12 -25.10
N LEU A 374 -28.44 -54.13 -24.16
CA LEU A 374 -28.37 -53.26 -22.97
C LEU A 374 -27.18 -53.64 -22.07
N LYS A 375 -26.87 -54.93 -21.91
CA LYS A 375 -25.69 -55.35 -21.14
C LYS A 375 -24.38 -54.95 -21.82
N GLU A 376 -24.30 -55.06 -23.15
CA GLU A 376 -23.15 -54.57 -23.94
C GLU A 376 -22.92 -53.06 -23.76
N LEU A 377 -23.99 -52.27 -23.60
CA LEU A 377 -23.94 -50.84 -23.28
C LEU A 377 -23.63 -50.52 -21.80
N GLY A 378 -23.40 -51.53 -20.96
CA GLY A 378 -23.00 -51.37 -19.56
C GLY A 378 -24.16 -51.30 -18.55
N TYR A 379 -25.40 -51.57 -18.96
CA TYR A 379 -26.53 -51.65 -18.01
C TYR A 379 -26.47 -52.96 -17.20
N THR A 380 -26.73 -52.86 -15.89
CA THR A 380 -26.80 -54.03 -15.00
C THR A 380 -28.04 -54.88 -15.31
N ASP A 381 -28.00 -56.17 -14.96
CA ASP A 381 -29.11 -57.11 -15.19
C ASP A 381 -30.49 -56.62 -14.68
N PRO A 382 -30.61 -56.02 -13.48
CA PRO A 382 -31.88 -55.46 -13.02
C PRO A 382 -32.33 -54.24 -13.84
N ALA A 383 -31.38 -53.36 -14.21
CA ALA A 383 -31.69 -52.16 -14.99
C ALA A 383 -32.10 -52.50 -16.42
N ALA A 384 -31.41 -53.45 -17.07
CA ALA A 384 -31.74 -53.90 -18.41
C ALA A 384 -33.16 -54.53 -18.47
N LYS A 385 -33.54 -55.31 -17.45
CA LYS A 385 -34.91 -55.86 -17.33
C LYS A 385 -35.96 -54.77 -17.15
N LEU A 386 -35.73 -53.81 -16.26
CA LEU A 386 -36.65 -52.69 -16.07
C LEU A 386 -36.82 -51.88 -17.36
N ILE A 387 -35.74 -51.63 -18.10
CA ILE A 387 -35.78 -50.93 -19.38
C ILE A 387 -36.56 -51.74 -20.43
N LEU A 388 -36.38 -53.06 -20.49
CA LEU A 388 -37.18 -53.93 -21.35
C LEU A 388 -38.67 -53.81 -21.03
N ASP A 389 -39.04 -53.83 -19.75
CA ASP A 389 -40.44 -53.73 -19.31
C ASP A 389 -41.05 -52.37 -19.69
N ILE A 390 -40.30 -51.28 -19.50
CA ILE A 390 -40.70 -49.92 -19.91
C ILE A 390 -40.92 -49.86 -21.42
N GLU A 391 -39.98 -50.38 -22.21
CA GLU A 391 -40.07 -50.32 -23.67
C GLU A 391 -41.13 -51.26 -24.24
N ARG A 392 -41.45 -52.33 -23.52
CA ARG A 392 -42.57 -53.23 -23.82
C ARG A 392 -43.92 -52.55 -23.62
N ALA A 393 -44.08 -51.77 -22.54
CA ALA A 393 -45.27 -50.95 -22.34
C ALA A 393 -45.43 -49.95 -23.49
N ARG A 394 -44.35 -49.21 -23.79
CA ARG A 394 -44.30 -48.21 -24.88
C ARG A 394 -44.56 -48.75 -26.27
N LYS A 395 -44.42 -50.05 -26.48
CA LYS A 395 -44.62 -50.70 -27.78
C LYS A 395 -46.04 -50.49 -28.32
N TYR A 396 -47.04 -50.43 -27.42
CA TYR A 396 -48.44 -50.33 -27.82
C TYR A 396 -49.11 -49.01 -27.44
N ASP A 397 -48.44 -48.09 -26.73
CA ASP A 397 -48.97 -46.78 -26.33
C ASP A 397 -49.71 -46.08 -27.48
N SER A 398 -49.10 -45.98 -28.67
CA SER A 398 -49.73 -45.32 -29.83
C SER A 398 -51.02 -46.00 -30.33
N LEU A 399 -51.17 -47.31 -30.15
CA LEU A 399 -52.40 -48.03 -30.50
C LEU A 399 -53.44 -47.93 -29.37
N VAL A 400 -52.99 -47.94 -28.12
CA VAL A 400 -53.83 -47.75 -26.93
C VAL A 400 -54.42 -46.34 -26.95
N ASP A 401 -53.62 -45.30 -27.18
CA ASP A 401 -54.08 -43.91 -27.31
C ASP A 401 -55.12 -43.77 -28.42
N LYS A 402 -54.87 -44.38 -29.58
CA LYS A 402 -55.80 -44.35 -30.71
C LYS A 402 -57.11 -45.07 -30.39
N TYR A 403 -57.05 -46.19 -29.65
CA TYR A 403 -58.23 -46.93 -29.23
C TYR A 403 -59.03 -46.16 -28.16
N ILE A 404 -58.36 -45.57 -27.18
CA ILE A 404 -58.99 -44.70 -26.17
C ILE A 404 -59.69 -43.52 -26.85
N SER A 405 -59.01 -42.81 -27.75
CA SER A 405 -59.63 -41.70 -28.50
C SER A 405 -60.88 -42.13 -29.27
N LYS A 406 -60.91 -43.35 -29.83
CA LYS A 406 -62.12 -43.89 -30.48
C LYS A 406 -63.24 -44.19 -29.49
N LEU A 407 -62.92 -44.64 -28.27
CA LEU A 407 -63.90 -44.83 -27.21
C LEU A 407 -64.45 -43.49 -26.69
N GLU A 408 -63.61 -42.46 -26.61
CA GLU A 408 -64.02 -41.10 -26.24
C GLU A 408 -65.03 -40.54 -27.26
N ASP A 409 -64.74 -40.68 -28.56
CA ASP A 409 -65.66 -40.31 -29.65
C ASP A 409 -67.03 -41.02 -29.50
N LEU A 410 -67.02 -42.33 -29.21
CA LEU A 410 -68.23 -43.14 -29.05
C LEU A 410 -69.05 -42.74 -27.81
N LEU A 411 -68.37 -42.38 -26.72
CA LEU A 411 -69.02 -41.89 -25.50
C LEU A 411 -69.63 -40.50 -25.75
N GLU A 412 -68.89 -39.58 -26.39
CA GLU A 412 -69.40 -38.23 -26.69
C GLU A 412 -70.66 -38.29 -27.57
N SER A 413 -70.67 -39.18 -28.56
CA SER A 413 -71.80 -39.39 -29.46
C SER A 413 -72.93 -40.25 -28.90
N GLY A 414 -72.77 -40.78 -27.67
CA GLY A 414 -73.81 -41.51 -26.92
C GLY A 414 -74.05 -42.95 -27.37
N TRP A 415 -73.13 -43.55 -28.13
CA TRP A 415 -73.20 -44.95 -28.56
C TRP A 415 -72.78 -45.94 -27.47
N ILE A 416 -71.98 -45.48 -26.51
CA ILE A 416 -71.64 -46.20 -25.29
C ILE A 416 -71.97 -45.32 -24.08
N ASP A 417 -72.23 -45.92 -22.93
CA ASP A 417 -72.42 -45.19 -21.68
C ASP A 417 -71.13 -45.08 -20.84
N GLU A 418 -71.18 -44.36 -19.72
CA GLU A 418 -70.00 -44.16 -18.86
C GLU A 418 -69.52 -45.47 -18.21
N ASN A 419 -70.42 -46.43 -17.98
CA ASN A 419 -70.06 -47.74 -17.43
C ASN A 419 -69.32 -48.58 -18.46
N ASP A 420 -69.79 -48.57 -19.72
CA ASP A 420 -69.14 -49.22 -20.85
C ASP A 420 -67.76 -48.62 -21.11
N PHE A 421 -67.64 -47.28 -21.08
CA PHE A 421 -66.35 -46.59 -21.24
C PHE A 421 -65.37 -46.95 -20.12
N ARG A 422 -65.83 -46.88 -18.86
CA ARG A 422 -65.01 -47.24 -17.69
C ARG A 422 -64.57 -48.70 -17.77
N SER A 423 -65.47 -49.63 -18.12
CA SER A 423 -65.12 -51.05 -18.28
C SER A 423 -64.06 -51.30 -19.36
N ASN A 424 -64.16 -50.62 -20.50
CA ASN A 424 -63.18 -50.74 -21.59
C ASN A 424 -61.80 -50.21 -21.18
N LEU A 425 -61.72 -49.06 -20.52
CA LEU A 425 -60.44 -48.48 -20.08
C LEU A 425 -59.83 -49.26 -18.91
N SER A 426 -60.65 -49.76 -17.97
CA SER A 426 -60.16 -50.65 -16.91
C SER A 426 -59.61 -51.96 -17.47
N THR A 427 -60.18 -52.47 -18.57
CA THR A 427 -59.66 -53.66 -19.28
C THR A 427 -58.29 -53.41 -19.92
N LEU A 428 -58.00 -52.17 -20.31
CA LEU A 428 -56.68 -51.75 -20.80
C LEU A 428 -55.68 -51.50 -19.65
N GLY A 429 -56.10 -51.66 -18.39
CA GLY A 429 -55.27 -51.43 -17.21
C GLY A 429 -55.06 -49.95 -16.88
N ILE A 430 -55.90 -49.06 -17.42
CA ILE A 430 -55.85 -47.63 -17.09
C ILE A 430 -56.36 -47.44 -15.65
N PRO A 431 -55.64 -46.69 -14.79
CA PRO A 431 -56.06 -46.44 -13.40
C PRO A 431 -57.39 -45.72 -13.32
N ASP A 432 -58.19 -46.04 -12.29
CA ASP A 432 -59.51 -45.42 -12.10
C ASP A 432 -59.45 -43.89 -12.02
N GLU A 433 -58.37 -43.33 -11.44
CA GLU A 433 -58.17 -41.89 -11.37
C GLU A 433 -58.01 -41.23 -12.75
N GLU A 434 -57.35 -41.90 -13.70
CA GLU A 434 -57.22 -41.41 -15.07
C GLU A 434 -58.55 -41.51 -15.82
N ILE A 435 -59.30 -42.61 -15.62
CA ILE A 435 -60.62 -42.79 -16.23
C ILE A 435 -61.59 -41.69 -15.78
N ASP A 436 -61.58 -41.37 -14.48
CA ASP A 436 -62.41 -40.28 -13.93
C ASP A 436 -62.05 -38.93 -14.52
N LEU A 437 -60.76 -38.65 -14.70
CA LEU A 437 -60.31 -37.41 -15.32
C LEU A 437 -60.77 -37.32 -16.79
N ARG A 438 -60.68 -38.41 -17.55
CA ARG A 438 -61.17 -38.46 -18.95
C ARG A 438 -62.68 -38.26 -19.03
N LEU A 439 -63.45 -38.90 -18.14
CA LEU A 439 -64.91 -38.69 -18.04
C LEU A 439 -65.25 -37.23 -17.71
N GLN A 440 -64.49 -36.60 -16.80
CA GLN A 440 -64.65 -35.17 -16.50
C GLN A 440 -64.36 -34.29 -17.72
N ILE A 441 -63.29 -34.57 -18.47
CA ILE A 441 -62.95 -33.84 -19.70
C ILE A 441 -64.11 -33.93 -20.71
N ILE A 442 -64.61 -35.13 -20.98
CA ILE A 442 -65.72 -35.36 -21.91
C ILE A 442 -67.01 -34.67 -21.42
N SER A 443 -67.26 -34.66 -20.10
CA SER A 443 -68.41 -33.95 -19.52
C SER A 443 -68.34 -32.43 -19.71
N LEU A 444 -67.14 -31.85 -19.66
CA LEU A 444 -66.90 -30.43 -19.92
C LEU A 444 -67.04 -30.12 -21.42
N GLU A 445 -66.68 -31.05 -22.29
CA GLU A 445 -66.86 -30.93 -23.75
C GLU A 445 -68.34 -31.07 -24.18
N ARG A 446 -69.15 -31.85 -23.43
CA ARG A 446 -70.61 -31.99 -23.59
C ARG A 446 -71.40 -30.72 -23.24
N VAL A 447 -70.77 -29.68 -22.67
CA VAL A 447 -71.44 -28.38 -22.48
C VAL A 447 -71.75 -27.78 -23.86
N PRO A 448 -73.04 -27.52 -24.21
CA PRO A 448 -73.38 -27.01 -25.52
C PRO A 448 -72.70 -25.65 -25.72
N LYS A 449 -71.68 -25.61 -26.58
CA LYS A 449 -71.08 -24.36 -27.07
C LYS A 449 -72.22 -23.57 -27.74
N ARG A 450 -72.76 -22.54 -27.07
CA ARG A 450 -73.78 -21.66 -27.66
C ARG A 450 -73.20 -21.13 -28.97
N LYS A 451 -73.79 -21.54 -30.10
CA LYS A 451 -73.34 -21.09 -31.42
C LYS A 451 -73.45 -19.57 -31.48
N LYS A 452 -72.32 -18.88 -31.45
CA LYS A 452 -72.25 -17.45 -31.75
C LYS A 452 -72.35 -17.27 -33.26
N LEU A 453 -72.96 -16.16 -33.70
CA LEU A 453 -72.95 -15.80 -35.12
C LEU A 453 -71.49 -15.64 -35.57
N THR A 454 -71.17 -16.08 -36.78
CA THR A 454 -69.82 -15.89 -37.34
C THR A 454 -69.60 -14.42 -37.72
N LEU A 455 -68.34 -14.00 -37.86
CA LEU A 455 -67.98 -12.67 -38.36
C LEU A 455 -68.78 -12.28 -39.61
N SER A 456 -68.88 -13.18 -40.59
CA SER A 456 -69.64 -12.93 -41.84
C SER A 456 -71.15 -12.80 -41.59
N GLN A 457 -71.71 -13.57 -40.67
CA GLN A 457 -73.14 -13.46 -40.34
C GLN A 457 -73.45 -12.15 -39.61
N ILE A 458 -72.59 -11.72 -38.68
CA ILE A 458 -72.75 -10.45 -37.95
C ILE A 458 -72.65 -9.27 -38.92
N THR A 459 -71.62 -9.25 -39.77
CA THR A 459 -71.41 -8.18 -40.76
C THR A 459 -72.51 -8.14 -41.82
N LYS A 460 -72.99 -9.30 -42.32
CA LYS A 460 -74.17 -9.36 -43.21
C LYS A 460 -75.45 -8.91 -42.53
N ALA A 461 -75.69 -9.30 -41.27
CA ALA A 461 -76.87 -8.86 -40.53
C ALA A 461 -76.86 -7.35 -40.31
N TYR A 462 -75.68 -6.77 -40.04
CA TYR A 462 -75.51 -5.32 -39.95
C TYR A 462 -75.74 -4.64 -41.30
N LYS A 463 -75.12 -5.14 -42.38
CA LYS A 463 -75.31 -4.61 -43.75
C LYS A 463 -76.77 -4.66 -44.19
N ALA A 464 -77.50 -5.71 -43.83
CA ALA A 464 -78.92 -5.86 -44.12
C ALA A 464 -79.83 -5.04 -43.18
N GLY A 465 -79.27 -4.26 -42.23
CA GLY A 465 -80.02 -3.46 -41.27
C GLY A 465 -80.77 -4.27 -40.20
N ILE A 466 -80.49 -5.57 -40.08
CA ILE A 466 -81.14 -6.49 -39.13
C ILE A 466 -80.67 -6.21 -37.69
N ILE A 467 -79.42 -5.77 -37.53
CA ILE A 467 -78.85 -5.33 -36.25
C ILE A 467 -78.23 -3.94 -36.42
N ASP A 468 -78.21 -3.16 -35.35
CA ASP A 468 -77.58 -1.83 -35.36
C ASP A 468 -76.05 -1.91 -35.15
N LEU A 469 -75.38 -0.79 -35.37
CA LEU A 469 -73.91 -0.69 -35.31
C LEU A 469 -73.37 -1.11 -33.93
N THR A 470 -74.03 -0.66 -32.86
CA THR A 470 -73.64 -0.96 -31.47
C THR A 470 -73.76 -2.46 -31.17
N THR A 471 -74.84 -3.10 -31.63
CA THR A 471 -75.03 -4.56 -31.47
C THR A 471 -74.02 -5.33 -32.29
N ALA A 472 -73.69 -4.88 -33.50
CA ALA A 472 -72.66 -5.51 -34.33
C ALA A 472 -71.29 -5.44 -33.65
N ILE A 473 -70.88 -4.27 -33.14
CA ILE A 473 -69.62 -4.07 -32.42
C ILE A 473 -69.53 -4.99 -31.21
N ASN A 474 -70.56 -5.02 -30.35
CA ASN A 474 -70.55 -5.86 -29.14
C ASN A 474 -70.46 -7.35 -29.48
N LYS A 475 -71.17 -7.81 -30.52
CA LYS A 475 -71.09 -9.21 -30.97
C LYS A 475 -69.73 -9.58 -31.54
N LEU A 476 -69.04 -8.65 -32.22
CA LEU A 476 -67.68 -8.87 -32.69
C LEU A 476 -66.66 -8.84 -31.55
N ARG A 477 -66.86 -7.98 -30.55
CA ARG A 477 -66.04 -7.97 -29.33
C ARG A 477 -66.20 -9.27 -28.54
N ASP A 478 -67.41 -9.83 -28.47
CA ASP A 478 -67.67 -11.15 -27.88
C ASP A 478 -67.00 -12.31 -28.63
N LEU A 479 -66.61 -12.11 -29.90
CA LEU A 479 -65.79 -13.05 -30.66
C LEU A 479 -64.28 -12.82 -30.44
N GLY A 480 -63.89 -11.79 -29.71
CA GLY A 480 -62.51 -11.47 -29.34
C GLY A 480 -61.82 -10.45 -30.24
N TYR A 481 -62.53 -9.77 -31.14
CA TYR A 481 -61.93 -8.71 -31.96
C TYR A 481 -61.70 -7.43 -31.16
N ALA A 482 -60.55 -6.79 -31.38
CA ALA A 482 -60.25 -5.48 -30.83
C ALA A 482 -61.06 -4.38 -31.54
N ASP A 483 -61.34 -3.27 -30.86
CA ASP A 483 -62.21 -2.21 -31.38
C ASP A 483 -61.71 -1.61 -32.70
N GLU A 484 -60.39 -1.57 -32.90
CA GLU A 484 -59.74 -1.13 -34.14
C GLU A 484 -60.05 -2.06 -35.32
N ASP A 485 -59.93 -3.37 -35.11
CA ASP A 485 -60.24 -4.38 -36.14
C ASP A 485 -61.74 -4.43 -36.44
N ILE A 486 -62.58 -4.21 -35.43
CA ILE A 486 -64.04 -4.13 -35.60
C ILE A 486 -64.38 -2.97 -36.54
N ALA A 487 -63.76 -1.80 -36.35
CA ALA A 487 -63.98 -0.65 -37.23
C ALA A 487 -63.58 -0.95 -38.68
N ILE A 488 -62.44 -1.61 -38.88
CA ILE A 488 -61.96 -2.04 -40.20
C ILE A 488 -62.94 -3.03 -40.84
N LEU A 489 -63.40 -4.04 -40.11
CA LEU A 489 -64.32 -5.07 -40.60
C LEU A 489 -65.68 -4.50 -41.01
N ILE A 490 -66.19 -3.53 -40.25
CA ILE A 490 -67.44 -2.84 -40.55
C ILE A 490 -67.28 -1.98 -41.80
N GLN A 491 -66.17 -1.23 -41.91
CA GLN A 491 -65.87 -0.43 -43.10
C GLN A 491 -65.68 -1.30 -44.35
N LEU A 492 -64.95 -2.41 -44.24
CA LEU A 492 -64.71 -3.35 -45.34
C LEU A 492 -66.02 -3.86 -45.95
N TYR A 493 -67.02 -4.18 -45.11
CA TYR A 493 -68.30 -4.69 -45.61
C TYR A 493 -69.26 -3.60 -46.11
N LEU A 494 -69.10 -2.35 -45.66
CA LEU A 494 -69.82 -1.18 -46.20
C LEU A 494 -69.20 -0.66 -47.51
N ALA A 495 -67.88 -0.85 -47.72
CA ALA A 495 -67.16 -0.33 -48.88
C ALA A 495 -67.41 -1.10 -50.19
N VAL A 496 -68.04 -2.29 -50.15
CA VAL A 496 -68.32 -3.14 -51.33
C VAL A 496 -69.52 -2.65 -52.17
N GLU A 497 -69.98 -1.41 -51.99
CA GLU A 497 -71.05 -0.77 -52.81
C GLU A 497 -70.60 0.55 -53.46
N ALA A 498 -69.30 0.71 -53.68
CA ALA A 498 -68.76 1.83 -54.48
C ALA A 498 -68.18 1.39 -55.84
N ASP A 499 -68.55 0.21 -56.34
CA ASP A 499 -68.31 -0.25 -57.73
C ASP A 499 -69.55 -0.96 -58.31
#